data_AF-A0A246JRM9-F1
#
_entry.id   AF-A0A246JRM9-F1
#
_cell.length_a   1.000
_cell.length_b   1.000
_cell.length_c   1.000
_cell.angle_alpha   90.00
_cell.angle_beta   90.00
_cell.angle_gamma   90.00
#
_symmetry.space_group_name_H-M   'P 1'
#
loop_
_entity.id
_entity.type
_entity.pdbx_description
1 polymer ?
#
loop_
_entity_poly.entity_id
_entity_poly.type
_entity_poly.pdbx_seq_one_letter_code
_entity_poly.pdbx_strand_id
1 'polypeptide(L)'
;MPRRSITDEEIGLIKAMLARGMANKAIQFYFNRQDRAVNSGRISGIKHRDYGPEVPKASDEALSAFIANFASPELSAPGIVVETTHAAPLDAMDEKMLRSFFAKDANGVWRCTAGETDEFECKEGFSLRNFSKPLRTIAGFANNRGGYLFFGVKDKPLGFAVSGLADGRFTDTDQNKFSQTIRSVLEPTPRFRVASLKLDAMTVGVIHVEPHSAKPVIASKTEGDVAEGAIYFRYSGETKAICYADLRTILDERDQRSREAILPMVQRLLELGPKDAMVANLADGQLEDGGRPILIDPQSLERIKFIREGEFDEVDGAPTLRVIGDAQTVPAEILAPVRTVREEVTVDAILRNFINRNPVEQPLSYFSQVSHEAGWILPIFYYLHLAGQSRKGAVAALQASKIAKPKTRDELIKLLNGKRTLYSRLGGHRGAAFNHITHTRNISISTERQAKEVCSALTGMGETDRTSFDLFHDLLGSSLAVWEASDGDRDLLGYIRRAASRLDELEYGALVE
;
A
#
# COMPACT_ATOMS: atom_id res chain seq x y z
N MET A 1 21.02 46.44 3.42
CA MET A 1 20.90 46.18 4.87
C MET A 1 20.51 44.72 5.07
N PRO A 2 21.09 43.99 6.02
CA PRO A 2 20.73 42.59 6.26
C PRO A 2 19.25 42.51 6.64
N ARG A 3 18.47 41.70 5.91
CA ARG A 3 17.04 41.49 6.20
C ARG A 3 16.89 40.92 7.61
N ARG A 4 16.13 41.63 8.45
CA ARG A 4 15.79 41.17 9.80
C ARG A 4 14.91 39.91 9.70
N SER A 5 15.17 38.95 10.58
CA SER A 5 14.44 37.68 10.63
C SER A 5 13.03 37.82 11.22
N ILE A 6 12.72 38.94 11.87
CA ILE A 6 11.42 39.24 12.48
C ILE A 6 10.93 40.53 11.83
N THR A 7 9.67 40.59 11.40
CA THR A 7 9.10 41.78 10.77
C THR A 7 8.84 42.87 11.80
N ASP A 8 8.73 44.13 11.37
CA ASP A 8 8.44 45.24 12.28
C ASP A 8 7.06 45.08 12.95
N GLU A 9 6.08 44.49 12.25
CA GLU A 9 4.78 44.16 12.84
C GLU A 9 4.90 43.13 13.99
N GLU A 10 5.68 42.07 13.79
CA GLU A 10 5.95 41.05 14.81
C GLU A 10 6.74 41.63 16.00
N ILE A 11 7.71 42.52 15.75
CA ILE A 11 8.44 43.22 16.81
C ILE A 11 7.47 44.10 17.62
N GLY A 12 6.53 44.78 16.97
CA GLY A 12 5.48 45.56 17.63
C GLY A 12 4.58 44.72 18.54
N LEU A 13 4.16 43.54 18.07
CA LEU A 13 3.35 42.59 18.85
C LEU A 13 4.15 41.97 20.00
N ILE A 14 5.41 41.57 19.79
CA ILE A 14 6.31 41.05 20.84
C ILE A 14 6.52 42.10 21.94
N LYS A 15 6.70 43.38 21.58
CA LYS A 15 6.79 44.48 22.56
C LYS A 15 5.51 44.63 23.37
N ALA A 16 4.35 44.49 22.73
CA ALA A 16 3.06 44.56 23.42
C ALA A 16 2.86 43.37 24.37
N MET A 17 3.28 42.17 23.95
CA MET A 17 3.26 40.96 24.76
C MET A 17 4.16 41.02 26.00
N LEU A 18 5.37 41.57 25.85
CA LEU A 18 6.31 41.80 26.96
C LEU A 18 5.77 42.84 27.94
N ALA A 19 5.08 43.88 27.45
CA ALA A 19 4.43 44.90 28.29
C ALA A 19 3.26 44.32 29.11
N ARG A 20 2.60 43.26 28.62
CA ARG A 20 1.59 42.48 29.38
C ARG A 20 2.21 41.45 30.35
N GLY A 21 3.53 41.44 30.51
CA GLY A 21 4.22 40.55 31.45
C GLY A 21 4.32 39.09 31.01
N MET A 22 4.08 38.77 29.73
CA MET A 22 4.16 37.39 29.25
C MET A 22 5.60 36.86 29.25
N ALA A 23 5.75 35.61 29.65
CA ALA A 23 7.06 34.95 29.67
C ALA A 23 7.60 34.75 28.25
N ASN A 24 8.93 34.91 28.07
CA ASN A 24 9.56 34.80 26.75
C ASN A 24 9.26 33.46 26.04
N LYS A 25 9.10 32.35 26.79
CA LYS A 25 8.70 31.04 26.24
C LYS A 25 7.29 31.06 25.63
N ALA A 26 6.34 31.74 26.28
CA ALA A 26 4.98 31.88 25.77
C ALA A 26 4.94 32.79 24.55
N ILE A 27 5.71 33.88 24.55
CA ILE A 27 5.85 34.75 23.37
C ILE A 27 6.48 33.98 22.20
N GLN A 28 7.50 33.16 22.47
CA GLN A 28 8.15 32.35 21.45
C GLN A 28 7.16 31.44 20.70
N PHE A 29 6.19 30.86 21.42
CA PHE A 29 5.17 29.98 20.83
C PHE A 29 4.35 30.66 19.72
N TYR A 30 3.98 31.93 19.89
CA TYR A 30 3.17 32.67 18.91
C TYR A 30 3.91 33.01 17.61
N PHE A 31 5.24 33.09 17.64
CA PHE A 31 6.04 33.56 16.50
C PHE A 31 6.98 32.50 15.92
N ASN A 32 7.05 31.31 16.53
CA ASN A 32 7.85 30.22 16.01
C ASN A 32 7.14 29.58 14.80
N ARG A 33 7.76 29.62 13.62
CA ARG A 33 7.23 28.99 12.40
C ARG A 33 8.19 27.90 11.92
N GLN A 34 7.67 26.87 11.23
CA GLN A 34 8.46 25.73 10.74
C GLN A 34 9.62 26.13 9.83
N ASP A 35 9.48 27.23 9.08
CA ASP A 35 10.48 27.79 8.16
C ASP A 35 11.34 28.92 8.76
N ARG A 36 10.99 29.40 9.97
CA ARG A 36 11.62 30.56 10.59
C ARG A 36 11.50 30.53 12.12
N ALA A 37 12.53 30.02 12.78
CA ALA A 37 12.56 29.94 14.23
C ALA A 37 12.84 31.30 14.88
N VAL A 38 11.91 31.77 15.70
CA VAL A 38 12.15 32.89 16.63
C VAL A 38 12.67 32.28 17.94
N ASN A 39 13.91 32.59 18.32
CA ASN A 39 14.49 32.08 19.55
C ASN A 39 14.33 33.06 20.72
N SER A 40 14.37 32.55 21.95
CA SER A 40 14.23 33.35 23.18
C SER A 40 15.25 34.49 23.28
N GLY A 41 16.45 34.32 22.70
CA GLY A 41 17.48 35.36 22.62
C GLY A 41 17.06 36.59 21.81
N ARG A 42 16.33 36.42 20.69
CA ARG A 42 15.80 37.55 19.91
C ARG A 42 14.69 38.29 20.65
N ILE A 43 13.84 37.57 21.39
CA ILE A 43 12.80 38.16 22.23
C ILE A 43 13.43 38.98 23.37
N SER A 44 14.49 38.47 24.00
CA SER A 44 15.28 39.23 24.98
C SER A 44 15.94 40.47 24.35
N GLY A 45 16.48 40.37 23.13
CA GLY A 45 17.03 41.53 22.41
C GLY A 45 15.99 42.62 22.10
N ILE A 46 14.74 42.24 21.81
CA ILE A 46 13.61 43.19 21.66
C ILE A 46 13.26 43.83 23.01
N LYS A 47 13.30 43.06 24.11
CA LYS A 47 13.08 43.55 25.48
C LYS A 47 14.10 44.59 25.91
N HIS A 48 15.37 44.39 25.57
CA HIS A 48 16.48 45.29 25.91
C HIS A 48 16.71 46.42 24.88
N ARG A 49 15.89 46.48 23.82
CA ARG A 49 15.98 47.45 22.70
C ARG A 49 17.23 47.30 21.81
N ASP A 50 17.93 46.17 21.90
CA ASP A 50 19.06 45.84 21.02
C ASP A 50 18.60 45.37 19.63
N TYR A 51 17.30 45.11 19.45
CA TYR A 51 16.71 44.63 18.21
C TYR A 51 15.39 45.35 17.88
N GLY A 52 15.34 46.03 16.72
CA GLY A 52 14.21 46.85 16.28
C GLY A 52 13.78 47.97 17.25
N PRO A 53 14.70 48.75 17.85
CA PRO A 53 14.35 49.82 18.79
C PRO A 53 13.37 50.86 18.23
N GLU A 54 13.46 51.14 16.94
CA GLU A 54 12.65 52.12 16.21
C GLU A 54 11.18 51.72 16.01
N VAL A 55 10.85 50.44 16.18
CA VAL A 55 9.51 49.91 15.96
C VAL A 55 8.61 50.24 17.14
N PRO A 56 7.45 50.91 16.97
CA PRO A 56 6.53 51.19 18.07
C PRO A 56 5.85 49.91 18.59
N LYS A 57 5.45 49.92 19.87
CA LYS A 57 4.61 48.87 20.46
C LYS A 57 3.27 48.82 19.71
N ALA A 58 2.78 47.62 19.37
CA ALA A 58 1.44 47.45 18.81
C ALA A 58 0.35 47.86 19.82
N SER A 59 -0.83 48.24 19.33
CA SER A 59 -1.96 48.58 20.20
C SER A 59 -2.48 47.35 20.95
N ASP A 60 -3.16 47.59 22.06
CA ASP A 60 -3.73 46.51 22.87
C ASP A 60 -4.87 45.78 22.15
N GLU A 61 -5.60 46.46 21.26
CA GLU A 61 -6.61 45.88 20.38
C GLU A 61 -5.97 44.96 19.32
N ALA A 62 -4.89 45.40 18.68
CA ALA A 62 -4.18 44.61 17.68
C ALA A 62 -3.57 43.33 18.30
N LEU A 63 -3.04 43.45 19.52
CA LEU A 63 -2.53 42.29 20.25
C LEU A 63 -3.64 41.31 20.63
N SER A 64 -4.79 41.80 21.09
CA SER A 64 -5.92 40.94 21.46
C SER A 64 -6.52 40.22 20.25
N ALA A 65 -6.64 40.90 19.10
CA ALA A 65 -7.07 40.27 17.84
C ALA A 65 -6.08 39.19 17.37
N PHE A 66 -4.77 39.45 17.49
CA PHE A 66 -3.74 38.48 17.14
C PHE A 66 -3.79 37.21 18.01
N ILE A 67 -3.92 37.35 19.34
CA ILE A 67 -4.03 36.20 20.25
C ILE A 67 -5.34 35.43 20.00
N ALA A 68 -6.45 36.13 19.75
CA ALA A 68 -7.74 35.50 19.46
C ALA A 68 -7.70 34.67 18.16
N ASN A 69 -7.09 35.19 17.10
CA ASN A 69 -6.87 34.46 15.85
C ASN A 69 -5.91 33.26 16.02
N PHE A 70 -4.97 33.33 16.97
CA PHE A 70 -4.04 32.24 17.25
C PHE A 70 -4.67 31.13 18.13
N ALA A 71 -5.63 31.48 18.98
CA ALA A 71 -6.33 30.54 19.86
C ALA A 71 -7.44 29.73 19.16
N SER A 72 -7.77 30.06 17.90
CA SER A 72 -8.75 29.32 17.10
C SER A 72 -8.08 28.51 15.97
N PRO A 73 -7.56 27.32 16.29
CA PRO A 73 -7.67 26.15 15.43
C PRO A 73 -8.52 25.09 16.14
N GLU A 74 -9.60 24.69 15.49
CA GLU A 74 -10.63 23.76 15.97
C GLU A 74 -10.06 22.46 16.57
N LEU A 75 -10.27 22.30 17.88
CA LEU A 75 -10.53 21.01 18.52
C LEU A 75 -12.03 20.75 18.36
N SER A 76 -12.43 20.03 17.31
CA SER A 76 -13.82 19.61 17.14
C SER A 76 -14.10 18.40 18.03
N ALA A 77 -14.67 18.64 19.20
CA ALA A 77 -15.53 17.68 19.88
C ALA A 77 -16.95 17.77 19.26
N PRO A 78 -17.72 16.67 19.18
CA PRO A 78 -18.99 16.67 18.49
C PRO A 78 -20.08 17.30 19.36
N GLY A 79 -20.80 18.26 18.79
CA GLY A 79 -22.03 18.80 19.36
C GLY A 79 -21.93 20.24 19.81
N ILE A 80 -22.21 21.16 18.89
CA ILE A 80 -23.11 22.33 19.00
C ILE A 80 -22.90 23.15 17.72
N VAL A 81 -23.93 23.18 16.88
CA VAL A 81 -23.93 23.99 15.65
C VAL A 81 -24.23 25.44 16.07
N VAL A 82 -23.23 26.30 16.01
CA VAL A 82 -23.46 27.76 15.96
C VAL A 82 -23.13 28.19 14.55
N GLU A 83 -24.15 28.57 13.78
CA GLU A 83 -23.99 29.20 12.47
C GLU A 83 -23.29 30.55 12.64
N THR A 84 -21.97 30.56 12.48
CA THR A 84 -21.23 31.77 12.10
C THR A 84 -21.04 31.74 10.60
N THR A 85 -21.74 32.61 9.88
CA THR A 85 -21.54 32.89 8.47
C THR A 85 -20.16 33.52 8.26
N HIS A 86 -19.10 32.72 8.24
CA HIS A 86 -17.86 33.08 7.55
C HIS A 86 -18.14 32.96 6.06
N ALA A 87 -18.05 34.08 5.34
CA ALA A 87 -18.03 34.03 3.88
C ALA A 87 -16.90 33.07 3.47
N ALA A 88 -17.29 31.98 2.79
CA ALA A 88 -16.36 30.93 2.40
C ALA A 88 -15.17 31.54 1.63
N PRO A 89 -13.95 31.00 1.79
CA PRO A 89 -12.85 31.33 0.90
C PRO A 89 -13.34 31.19 -0.54
N LEU A 90 -13.11 32.21 -1.38
CA LEU A 90 -13.44 32.13 -2.80
C LEU A 90 -12.78 30.87 -3.37
N ASP A 91 -13.59 30.04 -4.04
CA ASP A 91 -13.09 28.82 -4.68
C ASP A 91 -11.89 29.18 -5.59
N ALA A 92 -10.83 28.38 -5.59
CA ALA A 92 -9.65 28.55 -6.44
C ALA A 92 -9.99 28.61 -7.95
N MET A 93 -11.17 28.09 -8.34
CA MET A 93 -11.70 28.19 -9.71
C MET A 93 -12.84 29.21 -9.87
N ASP A 94 -13.15 30.00 -8.84
CA ASP A 94 -14.12 31.09 -8.95
C ASP A 94 -13.65 32.12 -9.98
N GLU A 95 -14.59 32.62 -10.79
CA GLU A 95 -14.28 33.54 -11.88
C GLU A 95 -13.60 34.82 -11.38
N LYS A 96 -13.98 35.36 -10.21
CA LYS A 96 -13.35 36.55 -9.64
C LYS A 96 -11.91 36.27 -9.22
N MET A 97 -11.65 35.09 -8.66
CA MET A 97 -10.31 34.65 -8.29
C MET A 97 -9.43 34.51 -9.54
N LEU A 98 -9.90 33.77 -10.56
CA LEU A 98 -9.16 33.59 -11.81
C LEU A 98 -8.90 34.93 -12.52
N ARG A 99 -9.88 35.84 -12.53
CA ARG A 99 -9.73 37.18 -13.10
C ARG A 99 -8.73 38.04 -12.33
N SER A 100 -8.53 37.81 -11.03
CA SER A 100 -7.56 38.57 -10.21
C SER A 100 -6.11 38.38 -10.64
N PHE A 101 -5.80 37.28 -11.33
CA PHE A 101 -4.47 37.02 -11.90
C PHE A 101 -4.16 37.83 -13.15
N PHE A 102 -5.12 38.62 -13.65
CA PHE A 102 -4.96 39.39 -14.88
C PHE A 102 -5.28 40.87 -14.67
N ALA A 103 -4.50 41.74 -15.31
CA ALA A 103 -4.74 43.18 -15.34
C ALA A 103 -4.42 43.75 -16.72
N LYS A 104 -5.08 44.86 -17.08
CA LYS A 104 -4.72 45.61 -18.28
C LYS A 104 -3.50 46.49 -18.00
N ASP A 105 -2.55 46.49 -18.92
CA ASP A 105 -1.44 47.45 -18.90
C ASP A 105 -1.91 48.84 -19.38
N ALA A 106 -0.99 49.82 -19.40
CA ALA A 106 -1.26 51.18 -19.84
C ALA A 106 -1.77 51.28 -21.29
N ASN A 107 -1.56 50.24 -22.11
CA ASN A 107 -2.02 50.16 -23.50
C ASN A 107 -3.35 49.38 -23.61
N GLY A 108 -3.97 49.00 -22.50
CA GLY A 108 -5.22 48.24 -22.47
C GLY A 108 -5.05 46.74 -22.74
N VAL A 109 -3.82 46.23 -22.80
CA VAL A 109 -3.55 44.80 -23.06
C VAL A 109 -3.63 44.01 -21.77
N TRP A 110 -4.44 42.96 -21.75
CA TRP A 110 -4.48 42.01 -20.63
C TRP A 110 -3.15 41.29 -20.47
N ARG A 111 -2.64 41.25 -19.25
CA ARG A 111 -1.43 40.51 -18.87
C ARG A 111 -1.68 39.70 -17.61
N CYS A 112 -1.07 38.52 -17.54
CA CYS A 112 -0.99 37.77 -16.28
C CYS A 112 -0.06 38.54 -15.33
N THR A 113 -0.59 38.99 -14.20
CA THR A 113 0.15 39.79 -13.20
C THR A 113 1.10 38.93 -12.38
N ALA A 114 0.78 37.64 -12.22
CA ALA A 114 1.61 36.70 -11.48
C ALA A 114 2.90 36.31 -12.25
N GLY A 115 2.87 36.36 -13.60
CA GLY A 115 3.95 35.87 -14.44
C GLY A 115 4.21 34.37 -14.27
N GLU A 116 5.46 33.94 -14.52
CA GLU A 116 5.90 32.57 -14.21
C GLU A 116 6.59 32.49 -12.87
N THR A 117 6.08 31.60 -12.02
CA THR A 117 6.58 31.35 -10.66
C THR A 117 6.63 29.84 -10.43
N ASP A 118 6.80 29.42 -9.19
CA ASP A 118 6.62 28.04 -8.77
C ASP A 118 5.15 27.59 -8.71
N GLU A 119 4.19 28.53 -8.79
CA GLU A 119 2.74 28.29 -8.75
C GLU A 119 2.03 28.71 -10.06
N PHE A 120 2.73 29.31 -11.02
CA PHE A 120 2.12 29.82 -12.26
C PHE A 120 2.97 29.45 -13.49
N GLU A 121 2.32 28.90 -14.51
CA GLU A 121 2.91 28.58 -15.82
C GLU A 121 2.01 29.13 -16.93
N CYS A 122 2.60 29.78 -17.94
CA CYS A 122 1.87 30.32 -19.09
C CYS A 122 2.23 29.57 -20.38
N LYS A 123 1.22 29.28 -21.22
CA LYS A 123 1.40 28.71 -22.56
C LYS A 123 0.54 29.45 -23.57
N GLU A 124 1.12 29.78 -24.72
CA GLU A 124 0.39 30.47 -25.78
C GLU A 124 -0.64 29.55 -26.44
N GLY A 125 -0.29 28.30 -26.71
CA GLY A 125 -1.15 27.34 -27.41
C GLY A 125 -1.50 26.11 -26.57
N PHE A 126 -2.63 25.48 -26.92
CA PHE A 126 -3.07 24.20 -26.36
C PHE A 126 -3.05 23.09 -27.42
N SER A 127 -2.52 21.92 -27.04
CA SER A 127 -2.59 20.70 -27.84
C SER A 127 -2.58 19.48 -26.96
N LEU A 128 -3.71 18.76 -26.89
CA LEU A 128 -3.81 17.52 -26.12
C LEU A 128 -2.98 16.37 -26.74
N ARG A 129 -2.67 16.42 -28.04
CA ARG A 129 -1.80 15.43 -28.69
C ARG A 129 -0.32 15.59 -28.30
N ASN A 130 0.11 16.80 -27.98
CA ASN A 130 1.48 17.13 -27.57
C ASN A 130 1.48 17.65 -26.13
N PHE A 131 0.91 16.87 -25.21
CA PHE A 131 0.65 17.29 -23.84
C PHE A 131 1.79 16.99 -22.85
N SER A 132 2.95 16.51 -23.33
CA SER A 132 4.12 16.16 -22.50
C SER A 132 4.63 17.32 -21.64
N LYS A 133 4.73 18.54 -22.19
CA LYS A 133 5.17 19.72 -21.43
C LYS A 133 4.18 20.10 -20.33
N PRO A 134 2.87 20.26 -20.61
CA PRO A 134 1.86 20.38 -19.56
C PRO A 134 1.90 19.26 -18.51
N LEU A 135 2.05 17.99 -18.90
CA LEU A 135 2.17 16.86 -17.96
C LEU A 135 3.33 17.05 -17.00
N ARG A 136 4.50 17.43 -17.52
CA ARG A 136 5.68 17.74 -16.71
C ARG A 136 5.39 18.85 -15.71
N THR A 137 4.77 19.95 -16.14
CA THR A 137 4.39 21.06 -15.23
C THR A 137 3.36 20.62 -14.18
N ILE A 138 2.34 19.83 -14.57
CA ILE A 138 1.32 19.30 -13.66
C ILE A 138 1.96 18.44 -12.57
N ALA A 139 2.90 17.55 -12.92
CA ALA A 139 3.68 16.79 -11.95
C ALA A 139 4.49 17.72 -11.03
N GLY A 140 5.11 18.76 -11.61
CA GLY A 140 5.84 19.78 -10.87
C GLY A 140 5.01 20.52 -9.82
N PHE A 141 3.80 20.96 -10.17
CA PHE A 141 2.86 21.60 -9.25
C PHE A 141 2.38 20.63 -8.17
N ALA A 142 1.98 19.41 -8.57
CA ALA A 142 1.47 18.41 -7.65
C ALA A 142 2.50 17.98 -6.58
N ASN A 143 3.79 17.96 -6.94
CA ASN A 143 4.88 17.68 -6.01
C ASN A 143 5.29 18.89 -5.14
N ASN A 144 4.92 20.10 -5.54
CA ASN A 144 5.16 21.32 -4.77
C ASN A 144 3.84 21.81 -4.11
N ARG A 145 3.50 23.10 -4.22
CA ARG A 145 2.38 23.74 -3.51
C ARG A 145 1.07 23.76 -4.31
N GLY A 146 1.03 23.07 -5.45
CA GLY A 146 -0.02 23.26 -6.46
C GLY A 146 0.29 24.46 -7.37
N GLY A 147 -0.66 24.82 -8.21
CA GLY A 147 -0.51 25.96 -9.12
C GLY A 147 -1.50 26.01 -10.27
N TYR A 148 -1.35 27.03 -11.11
CA TYR A 148 -2.18 27.30 -12.28
C TYR A 148 -1.38 27.23 -13.56
N LEU A 149 -1.92 26.50 -14.52
CA LEU A 149 -1.44 26.45 -15.89
C LEU A 149 -2.43 27.22 -16.78
N PHE A 150 -1.97 28.33 -17.35
CA PHE A 150 -2.77 29.18 -18.23
C PHE A 150 -2.45 28.93 -19.71
N PHE A 151 -3.48 28.78 -20.53
CA PHE A 151 -3.41 28.62 -21.98
C PHE A 151 -4.00 29.84 -22.69
N GLY A 152 -3.36 30.32 -23.76
CA GLY A 152 -3.70 31.58 -24.42
C GLY A 152 -2.97 32.79 -23.83
N VAL A 153 -1.84 32.55 -23.16
CA VAL A 153 -0.98 33.60 -22.56
C VAL A 153 0.44 33.41 -23.08
N LYS A 154 1.01 34.47 -23.67
CA LYS A 154 2.36 34.44 -24.23
C LYS A 154 3.41 34.33 -23.13
N ASP A 155 4.50 33.63 -23.40
CA ASP A 155 5.64 33.54 -22.49
C ASP A 155 6.64 34.71 -22.71
N LYS A 156 7.71 34.77 -21.94
CA LYS A 156 8.82 35.72 -22.12
C LYS A 156 9.42 35.64 -23.52
N PRO A 157 9.89 36.76 -24.09
CA PRO A 157 9.99 38.10 -23.49
C PRO A 157 8.74 38.98 -23.67
N LEU A 158 7.62 38.45 -24.16
CA LEU A 158 6.42 39.23 -24.52
C LEU A 158 5.56 39.65 -23.32
N GLY A 159 6.10 39.48 -22.10
CA GLY A 159 5.56 40.03 -20.85
C GLY A 159 4.21 39.47 -20.43
N PHE A 160 3.94 38.19 -20.68
CA PHE A 160 2.73 37.50 -20.22
C PHE A 160 1.42 38.09 -20.75
N ALA A 161 1.47 38.63 -21.97
CA ALA A 161 0.30 39.17 -22.65
C ALA A 161 -0.69 38.06 -23.04
N VAL A 162 -1.98 38.30 -22.79
CA VAL A 162 -3.06 37.40 -23.18
C VAL A 162 -3.26 37.52 -24.70
N SER A 163 -3.12 36.39 -25.39
CA SER A 163 -3.42 36.25 -26.82
C SER A 163 -4.77 35.57 -27.06
N GLY A 164 -5.31 34.91 -26.03
CA GLY A 164 -6.45 34.02 -26.13
C GLY A 164 -6.09 32.66 -26.74
N LEU A 165 -6.98 31.69 -26.54
CA LEU A 165 -6.94 30.41 -27.22
C LEU A 165 -7.20 30.59 -28.72
N ALA A 166 -6.43 29.89 -29.55
CA ALA A 166 -6.57 29.98 -31.01
C ALA A 166 -7.87 29.37 -31.55
N ASP A 167 -8.44 28.38 -30.85
CA ASP A 167 -9.64 27.66 -31.23
C ASP A 167 -10.33 27.04 -29.99
N GLY A 168 -11.48 26.39 -30.21
CA GLY A 168 -12.28 25.75 -29.17
C GLY A 168 -11.74 24.42 -28.64
N ARG A 169 -10.58 23.91 -29.08
CA ARG A 169 -10.13 22.56 -28.68
C ARG A 169 -9.98 22.40 -27.17
N PHE A 170 -9.56 23.44 -26.45
CA PHE A 170 -9.46 23.41 -24.99
C PHE A 170 -10.86 23.29 -24.35
N THR A 171 -11.80 24.14 -24.77
CA THR A 171 -13.18 24.17 -24.26
C THR A 171 -13.97 22.92 -24.61
N ASP A 172 -13.71 22.32 -25.77
CA ASP A 172 -14.40 21.13 -26.27
C ASP A 172 -13.81 19.82 -25.70
N THR A 173 -12.65 19.89 -25.03
CA THR A 173 -12.04 18.73 -24.38
C THR A 173 -12.73 18.49 -23.04
N ASP A 174 -13.40 17.35 -22.93
CA ASP A 174 -14.04 16.93 -21.68
C ASP A 174 -13.02 16.60 -20.57
N GLN A 175 -13.47 16.67 -19.32
CA GLN A 175 -12.64 16.39 -18.14
C GLN A 175 -12.11 14.94 -18.11
N ASN A 176 -12.82 13.99 -18.70
CA ASN A 176 -12.41 12.60 -18.74
C ASN A 176 -11.17 12.41 -19.62
N LYS A 177 -11.08 13.10 -20.77
CA LYS A 177 -9.89 13.07 -21.64
C LYS A 177 -8.67 13.64 -20.94
N PHE A 178 -8.80 14.80 -20.27
CA PHE A 178 -7.72 15.32 -19.44
C PHE A 178 -7.29 14.32 -18.37
N SER A 179 -8.26 13.71 -17.67
CA SER A 179 -7.99 12.74 -16.61
C SER A 179 -7.30 11.49 -17.14
N GLN A 180 -7.73 10.96 -18.29
CA GLN A 180 -7.11 9.81 -18.95
C GLN A 180 -5.69 10.12 -19.40
N THR A 181 -5.45 11.27 -20.03
CA THR A 181 -4.10 11.68 -20.44
C THR A 181 -3.16 11.78 -19.24
N ILE A 182 -3.58 12.48 -18.18
CA ILE A 182 -2.78 12.66 -16.95
C ILE A 182 -2.53 11.34 -16.23
N ARG A 183 -3.58 10.56 -15.98
CA ARG A 183 -3.49 9.26 -15.29
C ARG A 183 -2.67 8.23 -16.06
N SER A 184 -2.61 8.33 -17.39
CA SER A 184 -1.84 7.39 -18.19
C SER A 184 -0.32 7.53 -18.00
N VAL A 185 0.14 8.64 -17.40
CA VAL A 185 1.57 8.97 -17.24
C VAL A 185 1.96 9.22 -15.78
N LEU A 186 1.08 9.78 -14.95
CA LEU A 186 1.43 10.24 -13.59
C LEU A 186 0.73 9.44 -12.50
N GLU A 187 1.53 8.94 -11.55
CA GLU A 187 1.08 8.12 -10.42
C GLU A 187 1.70 8.59 -9.09
N PRO A 188 0.90 8.79 -8.02
CA PRO A 188 -0.56 8.85 -8.02
C PRO A 188 -1.09 9.99 -8.90
N THR A 189 -2.31 9.84 -9.42
CA THR A 189 -2.90 10.81 -10.35
C THR A 189 -3.14 12.16 -9.67
N PRO A 190 -2.52 13.26 -10.15
CA PRO A 190 -2.75 14.60 -9.62
C PRO A 190 -4.23 14.98 -9.60
N ARG A 191 -4.65 15.68 -8.54
CA ARG A 191 -5.96 16.34 -8.49
C ARG A 191 -5.87 17.66 -9.24
N PHE A 192 -6.79 17.86 -10.18
CA PHE A 192 -6.82 19.07 -10.97
C PHE A 192 -8.26 19.43 -11.35
N ARG A 193 -8.46 20.71 -11.66
CA ARG A 193 -9.70 21.24 -12.22
C ARG A 193 -9.38 21.99 -13.50
N VAL A 194 -10.36 22.06 -14.40
CA VAL A 194 -10.24 22.75 -15.69
C VAL A 194 -11.34 23.79 -15.78
N ALA A 195 -11.00 25.00 -16.20
CA ALA A 195 -11.94 26.10 -16.38
C ALA A 195 -11.54 26.94 -17.60
N SER A 196 -12.45 27.77 -18.08
CA SER A 196 -12.17 28.78 -19.10
C SER A 196 -12.56 30.15 -18.57
N LEU A 197 -11.67 31.12 -18.69
CA LEU A 197 -11.87 32.50 -18.25
C LEU A 197 -12.03 33.40 -19.48
N LYS A 198 -13.10 34.21 -19.52
CA LYS A 198 -13.30 35.22 -20.56
C LYS A 198 -12.74 36.57 -20.10
N LEU A 199 -11.79 37.10 -20.86
CA LEU A 199 -11.22 38.44 -20.69
C LEU A 199 -11.56 39.27 -21.93
N ASP A 200 -12.61 40.08 -21.83
CA ASP A 200 -13.23 40.75 -22.97
C ASP A 200 -13.58 39.76 -24.09
N ALA A 201 -13.01 39.91 -25.30
CA ALA A 201 -13.21 39.01 -26.43
C ALA A 201 -12.27 37.78 -26.42
N MET A 202 -11.32 37.71 -25.49
CA MET A 202 -10.33 36.64 -25.42
C MET A 202 -10.76 35.56 -24.42
N THR A 203 -10.49 34.30 -24.75
CA THR A 203 -10.71 33.16 -23.83
C THR A 203 -9.38 32.58 -23.41
N VAL A 204 -9.18 32.41 -22.10
CA VAL A 204 -7.99 31.79 -21.49
C VAL A 204 -8.40 30.43 -20.92
N GLY A 205 -7.65 29.39 -21.26
CA GLY A 205 -7.82 28.07 -20.64
C GLY A 205 -7.07 28.00 -19.31
N VAL A 206 -7.66 27.39 -18.29
CA VAL A 206 -7.07 27.27 -16.95
C VAL A 206 -7.09 25.82 -16.51
N ILE A 207 -5.93 25.31 -16.08
CA ILE A 207 -5.84 24.07 -15.31
C ILE A 207 -5.26 24.42 -13.94
N HIS A 208 -6.04 24.23 -12.88
CA HIS A 208 -5.57 24.36 -11.50
C HIS A 208 -5.20 22.97 -10.98
N VAL A 209 -3.99 22.83 -10.46
CA VAL A 209 -3.46 21.58 -9.89
C VAL A 209 -3.29 21.77 -8.39
N GLU A 210 -3.86 20.87 -7.61
CA GLU A 210 -3.73 20.88 -6.15
C GLU A 210 -2.40 20.23 -5.73
N PRO A 211 -1.79 20.67 -4.61
CA PRO A 211 -0.69 19.93 -4.01
C PRO A 211 -1.17 18.51 -3.67
N HIS A 212 -0.45 17.49 -4.14
CA HIS A 212 -0.89 16.12 -3.92
C HIS A 212 -0.74 15.76 -2.44
N SER A 213 -1.73 15.07 -1.86
CA SER A 213 -1.66 14.63 -0.46
C SER A 213 -0.66 13.49 -0.29
N ALA A 214 -0.52 12.60 -1.27
CA ALA A 214 0.42 11.48 -1.24
C ALA A 214 1.60 11.70 -2.20
N LYS A 215 2.43 12.72 -1.96
CA LYS A 215 3.67 12.95 -2.71
C LYS A 215 4.71 11.84 -2.43
N PRO A 216 5.62 11.54 -3.37
CA PRO A 216 5.75 12.16 -4.68
C PRO A 216 4.82 11.54 -5.74
N VAL A 217 4.37 12.38 -6.67
CA VAL A 217 3.86 12.00 -7.99
C VAL A 217 5.04 11.68 -8.91
N ILE A 218 5.05 10.48 -9.46
CA ILE A 218 6.11 9.90 -10.28
C ILE A 218 5.54 9.63 -11.68
N ALA A 219 6.36 9.81 -12.72
CA ALA A 219 6.00 9.37 -14.05
C ALA A 219 6.11 7.83 -14.20
N SER A 220 5.00 7.15 -14.49
CA SER A 220 4.94 5.69 -14.64
C SER A 220 5.38 5.19 -16.03
N LYS A 221 5.50 6.08 -17.01
CA LYS A 221 6.03 5.78 -18.34
C LYS A 221 6.67 7.02 -18.98
N THR A 222 7.46 6.80 -20.02
CA THR A 222 8.03 7.88 -20.83
C THR A 222 7.00 8.43 -21.81
N GLU A 223 6.81 9.75 -21.84
CA GLU A 223 5.95 10.46 -22.78
C GLU A 223 6.53 11.85 -23.13
N GLY A 224 7.16 11.95 -24.31
CA GLY A 224 7.79 13.19 -24.78
C GLY A 224 8.86 13.71 -23.80
N ASP A 225 8.62 14.88 -23.20
CA ASP A 225 9.49 15.53 -22.21
C ASP A 225 9.43 14.91 -20.80
N VAL A 226 8.57 13.91 -20.60
CA VAL A 226 8.38 13.18 -19.34
C VAL A 226 9.09 11.84 -19.43
N ALA A 227 10.01 11.55 -18.53
CA ALA A 227 10.76 10.30 -18.47
C ALA A 227 10.20 9.38 -17.38
N GLU A 228 10.14 8.08 -17.65
CA GLU A 228 9.73 7.07 -16.67
C GLU A 228 10.60 7.11 -15.40
N GLY A 229 9.97 6.98 -14.24
CA GLY A 229 10.61 7.05 -12.92
C GLY A 229 11.01 8.46 -12.49
N ALA A 230 10.88 9.48 -13.34
CA ALA A 230 11.23 10.84 -12.99
C ALA A 230 10.18 11.49 -12.07
N ILE A 231 10.68 12.23 -11.08
CA ILE A 231 9.89 13.11 -10.22
C ILE A 231 10.18 14.53 -10.65
N TYR A 232 9.14 15.26 -11.04
CA TYR A 232 9.25 16.66 -11.45
C TYR A 232 8.83 17.60 -10.33
N PHE A 233 9.48 18.75 -10.26
CA PHE A 233 9.22 19.80 -9.28
C PHE A 233 9.22 21.16 -10.00
N ARG A 234 8.22 22.00 -9.70
CA ARG A 234 8.16 23.37 -10.23
C ARG A 234 8.96 24.29 -9.31
N TYR A 235 10.03 24.87 -9.84
CA TYR A 235 10.77 25.97 -9.23
C TYR A 235 10.32 27.28 -9.85
N SER A 236 10.77 28.44 -9.36
CA SER A 236 10.42 29.71 -10.00
C SER A 236 10.88 29.75 -11.47
N GLY A 237 9.94 29.81 -12.42
CA GLY A 237 10.25 29.99 -13.85
C GLY A 237 10.74 28.74 -14.63
N GLU A 238 11.06 27.62 -13.96
CA GLU A 238 11.21 26.31 -14.65
C GLU A 238 10.62 25.10 -13.89
N THR A 239 10.19 24.08 -14.65
CA THR A 239 9.96 22.72 -14.10
C THR A 239 11.16 21.84 -14.41
N LYS A 240 11.73 21.15 -13.43
CA LYS A 240 12.84 20.19 -13.66
C LYS A 240 12.72 18.95 -12.78
N ALA A 241 13.62 17.99 -12.96
CA ALA A 241 13.72 16.87 -12.04
C ALA A 241 13.97 17.40 -10.62
N ILE A 242 13.29 16.81 -9.64
CA ILE A 242 13.37 17.22 -8.24
C ILE A 242 14.81 17.13 -7.75
N CYS A 243 15.24 18.13 -6.97
CA CYS A 243 16.55 18.07 -6.33
C CYS A 243 16.49 17.17 -5.08
N TYR A 244 17.65 16.69 -4.65
CA TYR A 244 17.77 15.82 -3.47
C TYR A 244 17.13 16.44 -2.22
N ALA A 245 17.32 17.74 -1.97
CA ALA A 245 16.82 18.40 -0.75
C ALA A 245 15.29 18.43 -0.69
N ASP A 246 14.63 18.74 -1.81
CA ASP A 246 13.16 18.78 -1.89
C ASP A 246 12.58 17.36 -1.81
N LEU A 247 13.23 16.39 -2.47
CA LEU A 247 12.83 14.99 -2.35
C LEU A 247 12.94 14.48 -0.92
N ARG A 248 14.04 14.81 -0.23
CA ARG A 248 14.25 14.44 1.17
C ARG A 248 13.15 15.04 2.06
N THR A 249 12.79 16.29 1.83
CA THR A 249 11.71 16.99 2.55
C THR A 249 10.37 16.26 2.37
N ILE A 250 10.00 15.89 1.13
CA ILE A 250 8.77 15.14 0.85
C ILE A 250 8.76 13.78 1.58
N LEU A 251 9.90 13.09 1.61
CA LEU A 251 10.01 11.80 2.30
C LEU A 251 9.91 11.96 3.82
N ASP A 252 10.55 12.97 4.40
CA ASP A 252 10.47 13.25 5.83
C ASP A 252 9.06 13.64 6.26
N GLU A 253 8.36 14.47 5.48
CA GLU A 253 6.95 14.79 5.73
C GLU A 253 6.04 13.57 5.67
N ARG A 254 6.34 12.62 4.78
CA ARG A 254 5.59 11.35 4.67
C ARG A 254 5.84 10.45 5.87
N ASP A 255 7.08 10.33 6.30
CA ASP A 255 7.45 9.57 7.50
C ASP A 255 6.83 10.20 8.75
N GLN A 256 6.86 11.52 8.86
CA GLN A 256 6.23 12.26 9.95
C GLN A 256 4.72 12.04 9.98
N ARG A 257 4.03 12.18 8.85
CA ARG A 257 2.58 11.91 8.77
C ARG A 257 2.23 10.48 9.15
N SER A 258 3.06 9.52 8.75
CA SER A 258 2.87 8.11 9.14
C SER A 258 3.03 7.90 10.64
N ARG A 259 3.96 8.62 11.29
CA ARG A 259 4.14 8.60 12.75
C ARG A 259 3.00 9.31 13.47
N GLU A 260 2.56 10.46 12.97
CA GLU A 260 1.46 11.24 13.55
C GLU A 260 0.12 10.50 13.47
N ALA A 261 -0.12 9.75 12.39
CA ALA A 261 -1.33 8.93 12.24
C ALA A 261 -1.51 7.87 13.34
N ILE A 262 -0.43 7.48 14.02
CA ILE A 262 -0.46 6.51 15.12
C ILE A 262 -0.77 7.20 16.46
N LEU A 263 -0.54 8.51 16.59
CA LEU A 263 -0.69 9.23 17.85
C LEU A 263 -2.12 9.19 18.42
N PRO A 264 -3.21 9.33 17.63
CA PRO A 264 -4.56 9.21 18.17
C PRO A 264 -4.84 7.84 18.79
N MET A 265 -4.35 6.76 18.18
CA MET A 265 -4.45 5.41 18.76
C MET A 265 -3.68 5.30 20.06
N VAL A 266 -2.46 5.86 20.13
CA VAL A 266 -1.65 5.87 21.36
C VAL A 266 -2.33 6.68 22.47
N GLN A 267 -2.87 7.86 22.16
CA GLN A 267 -3.63 8.68 23.10
C GLN A 267 -4.84 7.90 23.63
N ARG A 268 -5.59 7.25 22.73
CA ARG A 268 -6.75 6.45 23.13
C ARG A 268 -6.38 5.27 24.03
N LEU A 269 -5.28 4.57 23.73
CA LEU A 269 -4.75 3.50 24.58
C LEU A 269 -4.34 4.03 25.97
N LEU A 270 -3.73 5.22 26.05
CA LEU A 270 -3.36 5.85 27.31
C LEU A 270 -4.57 6.28 28.15
N GLU A 271 -5.64 6.78 27.51
CA GLU A 271 -6.90 7.15 28.18
C GLU A 271 -7.62 5.94 28.78
N LEU A 272 -7.69 4.84 28.02
CA LEU A 272 -8.34 3.60 28.46
C LEU A 272 -7.51 2.88 29.53
N GLY A 273 -6.18 2.99 29.45
CA GLY A 273 -5.26 2.29 30.34
C GLY A 273 -5.20 0.77 30.08
N PRO A 274 -4.23 0.07 30.69
CA PRO A 274 -3.93 -1.33 30.38
C PRO A 274 -5.00 -2.34 30.86
N LYS A 275 -6.01 -1.90 31.61
CA LYS A 275 -7.09 -2.77 32.09
C LYS A 275 -8.27 -2.85 31.13
N ASP A 276 -8.51 -1.77 30.39
CA ASP A 276 -9.73 -1.59 29.59
C ASP A 276 -9.43 -1.51 28.08
N ALA A 277 -8.18 -1.75 27.68
CA ALA A 277 -7.74 -1.78 26.29
C ALA A 277 -6.86 -2.98 25.96
N MET A 278 -7.10 -3.59 24.80
CA MET A 278 -6.26 -4.64 24.20
C MET A 278 -5.79 -4.21 22.81
N VAL A 279 -4.57 -4.55 22.45
CA VAL A 279 -3.99 -4.38 21.11
C VAL A 279 -4.26 -5.65 20.31
N ALA A 280 -4.85 -5.47 19.12
CA ALA A 280 -5.11 -6.56 18.20
C ALA A 280 -4.02 -6.66 17.13
N ASN A 281 -3.24 -7.73 17.16
CA ASN A 281 -2.42 -8.14 16.05
C ASN A 281 -3.26 -9.00 15.09
N LEU A 282 -3.83 -8.34 14.08
CA LEU A 282 -4.68 -8.99 13.10
C LEU A 282 -3.91 -9.89 12.12
N ALA A 283 -2.60 -9.72 11.98
CA ALA A 283 -1.78 -10.58 11.14
C ALA A 283 -1.64 -11.98 11.79
N ASP A 284 -1.42 -12.00 13.10
CA ASP A 284 -1.21 -13.23 13.87
C ASP A 284 -2.49 -13.70 14.60
N GLY A 285 -3.58 -12.92 14.49
CA GLY A 285 -4.85 -13.21 15.15
C GLY A 285 -4.79 -13.13 16.67
N GLN A 286 -3.99 -12.24 17.24
CA GLN A 286 -3.75 -12.16 18.68
C GLN A 286 -4.31 -10.87 19.29
N LEU A 287 -4.89 -10.95 20.47
CA LEU A 287 -5.29 -9.82 21.31
C LEU A 287 -4.42 -9.81 22.57
N GLU A 288 -3.78 -8.70 22.88
CA GLU A 288 -2.87 -8.57 24.01
C GLU A 288 -3.13 -7.29 24.81
N ASP A 289 -3.15 -7.36 26.14
CA ASP A 289 -3.22 -6.21 27.06
C ASP A 289 -1.87 -5.90 27.73
N GLY A 290 -0.78 -6.50 27.23
CA GLY A 290 0.53 -6.54 27.88
C GLY A 290 0.69 -7.69 28.89
N GLY A 291 -0.36 -8.48 29.11
CA GLY A 291 -0.40 -9.71 29.91
C GLY A 291 -0.39 -10.99 29.05
N ARG A 292 -1.40 -11.85 29.23
CA ARG A 292 -1.49 -13.12 28.48
C ARG A 292 -2.14 -12.88 27.11
N PRO A 293 -1.56 -13.36 26.01
CA PRO A 293 -2.16 -13.25 24.69
C PRO A 293 -3.42 -14.11 24.60
N ILE A 294 -4.48 -13.54 24.03
CA ILE A 294 -5.70 -14.23 23.66
C ILE A 294 -5.66 -14.47 22.16
N LEU A 295 -5.82 -15.72 21.73
CA LEU A 295 -5.87 -16.04 20.31
C LEU A 295 -7.31 -15.90 19.80
N ILE A 296 -7.50 -15.14 18.73
CA ILE A 296 -8.75 -15.08 17.98
C ILE A 296 -8.74 -16.21 16.97
N ASP A 297 -9.81 -17.00 16.95
CA ASP A 297 -10.01 -18.03 15.93
C ASP A 297 -9.99 -17.42 14.50
N PRO A 298 -9.26 -18.02 13.53
CA PRO A 298 -9.17 -17.52 12.16
C PRO A 298 -10.52 -17.27 11.47
N GLN A 299 -11.54 -18.11 11.71
CA GLN A 299 -12.86 -17.90 11.10
C GLN A 299 -13.58 -16.67 11.70
N SER A 300 -13.24 -16.30 12.93
CA SER A 300 -13.75 -15.10 13.59
C SER A 300 -13.08 -13.84 13.05
N LEU A 301 -11.78 -13.88 12.73
CA LEU A 301 -11.06 -12.78 12.06
C LEU A 301 -11.66 -12.45 10.68
N GLU A 302 -12.02 -13.47 9.89
CA GLU A 302 -12.67 -13.28 8.58
C GLU A 302 -14.03 -12.58 8.66
N ARG A 303 -14.70 -12.66 9.82
CA ARG A 303 -15.99 -11.99 10.08
C ARG A 303 -15.84 -10.57 10.59
N ILE A 304 -14.64 -10.14 10.99
CA ILE A 304 -14.37 -8.75 11.38
C ILE A 304 -14.39 -7.89 10.11
N LYS A 305 -15.55 -7.34 9.79
CA LYS A 305 -15.69 -6.34 8.73
C LYS A 305 -15.41 -4.96 9.30
N PHE A 306 -14.29 -4.36 8.90
CA PHE A 306 -14.04 -2.96 9.16
C PHE A 306 -14.79 -2.10 8.14
N ILE A 307 -15.71 -1.28 8.62
CA ILE A 307 -16.23 -0.16 7.84
C ILE A 307 -15.17 0.94 7.96
N ARG A 308 -14.60 1.36 6.83
CA ARG A 308 -13.71 2.53 6.80
C ARG A 308 -14.55 3.76 7.13
N GLU A 309 -14.11 4.59 8.06
CA GLU A 309 -14.74 5.89 8.33
C GLU A 309 -14.91 6.64 7.00
N GLY A 310 -16.17 6.78 6.56
CA GLY A 310 -16.53 7.36 5.27
C GLY A 310 -17.77 6.76 4.59
N GLU A 311 -18.15 5.53 4.93
CA GLU A 311 -19.45 4.93 4.54
C GLU A 311 -20.37 4.87 5.77
N PHE A 312 -21.04 5.97 6.09
CA PHE A 312 -22.14 5.99 7.05
C PHE A 312 -23.42 6.44 6.34
N ASP A 313 -24.34 5.50 6.14
CA ASP A 313 -25.78 5.81 6.11
C ASP A 313 -26.30 5.52 7.52
N GLU A 314 -26.23 6.52 8.40
CA GLU A 314 -26.78 6.40 9.76
C GLU A 314 -28.32 6.40 9.68
N VAL A 315 -28.93 5.27 10.02
CA VAL A 315 -30.34 5.21 10.41
C VAL A 315 -30.39 5.17 11.93
N ASP A 316 -31.02 6.19 12.50
CA ASP A 316 -31.09 6.44 13.94
C ASP A 316 -31.63 5.21 14.70
N GLY A 317 -30.84 4.67 15.65
CA GLY A 317 -31.24 3.61 16.58
C GLY A 317 -30.77 2.17 16.31
N ALA A 318 -29.96 1.89 15.28
CA ALA A 318 -29.41 0.54 15.05
C ALA A 318 -28.01 0.36 15.70
N PRO A 319 -27.76 -0.73 16.45
CA PRO A 319 -26.48 -0.94 17.13
C PRO A 319 -25.34 -1.20 16.13
N THR A 320 -24.25 -0.45 16.27
CA THR A 320 -23.22 -0.29 15.24
C THR A 320 -22.27 -1.48 15.04
N LEU A 321 -22.20 -2.48 15.93
CA LEU A 321 -21.49 -3.75 15.68
C LEU A 321 -21.77 -4.77 16.81
N ARG A 322 -21.92 -6.06 16.46
CA ARG A 322 -21.96 -7.19 17.41
C ARG A 322 -20.98 -8.27 16.94
N VAL A 323 -19.85 -8.38 17.63
CA VAL A 323 -18.90 -9.49 17.44
C VAL A 323 -19.39 -10.69 18.26
N ILE A 324 -19.57 -11.84 17.62
CA ILE A 324 -19.84 -13.12 18.29
C ILE A 324 -18.77 -14.10 17.81
N GLY A 325 -17.88 -14.53 18.70
CA GLY A 325 -16.84 -15.50 18.41
C GLY A 325 -16.33 -16.13 19.71
N ASP A 326 -15.84 -17.36 19.62
CA ASP A 326 -15.29 -18.10 20.75
C ASP A 326 -13.82 -17.68 20.95
N ALA A 327 -13.48 -17.15 22.13
CA ALA A 327 -12.11 -16.76 22.49
C ALA A 327 -11.49 -17.82 23.39
N GLN A 328 -10.25 -18.22 23.11
CA GLN A 328 -9.49 -19.17 23.95
C GLN A 328 -8.21 -18.52 24.48
N THR A 329 -7.97 -18.64 25.79
CA THR A 329 -6.73 -18.17 26.41
C THR A 329 -5.65 -19.23 26.24
N VAL A 330 -4.49 -18.86 25.70
CA VAL A 330 -3.36 -19.78 25.51
C VAL A 330 -2.21 -19.41 26.48
N PRO A 331 -1.50 -20.39 27.06
CA PRO A 331 -0.30 -20.10 27.86
C PRO A 331 0.79 -19.44 26.99
N ALA A 332 1.49 -18.44 27.54
CA ALA A 332 2.51 -17.67 26.84
C ALA A 332 3.68 -18.52 26.28
N GLU A 333 3.87 -19.73 26.79
CA GLU A 333 4.91 -20.68 26.34
C GLU A 333 4.58 -21.36 25.00
N ILE A 334 3.35 -21.24 24.49
CA ILE A 334 2.90 -21.77 23.18
C ILE A 334 2.94 -20.68 22.09
N LEU A 335 3.67 -19.57 22.30
CA LEU A 335 3.97 -18.60 21.26
C LEU A 335 5.19 -19.05 20.45
N ALA A 336 5.05 -20.13 19.68
CA ALA A 336 5.89 -20.27 18.51
C ALA A 336 5.29 -19.36 17.42
N PRO A 337 5.99 -18.31 16.97
CA PRO A 337 5.51 -17.53 15.84
C PRO A 337 5.39 -18.50 14.67
N VAL A 338 4.19 -18.63 14.10
CA VAL A 338 4.03 -19.15 12.75
C VAL A 338 4.71 -18.13 11.86
N ARG A 339 6.03 -18.24 11.74
CA ARG A 339 6.80 -17.52 10.75
C ARG A 339 6.28 -18.01 9.41
N THR A 340 5.48 -17.21 8.74
CA THR A 340 5.28 -17.34 7.29
C THR A 340 6.60 -16.92 6.61
N VAL A 341 7.64 -17.74 6.76
CA VAL A 341 8.65 -17.84 5.71
C VAL A 341 7.87 -18.37 4.53
N ARG A 342 7.78 -17.58 3.45
CA ARG A 342 7.44 -18.13 2.14
C ARG A 342 8.56 -19.10 1.78
N GLU A 343 8.50 -20.32 2.30
CA GLU A 343 9.35 -21.40 1.84
C GLU A 343 9.01 -21.58 0.37
N GLU A 344 10.03 -21.51 -0.49
CA GLU A 344 9.87 -21.90 -1.87
C GLU A 344 9.26 -23.29 -1.89
N VAL A 345 8.17 -23.46 -2.64
CA VAL A 345 7.55 -24.78 -2.74
C VAL A 345 8.48 -25.67 -3.57
N THR A 346 9.27 -26.49 -2.87
CA THR A 346 10.21 -27.44 -3.48
C THR A 346 9.62 -28.84 -3.54
N VAL A 347 10.25 -29.73 -4.30
CA VAL A 347 9.86 -31.15 -4.32
C VAL A 347 10.02 -31.81 -2.94
N ASP A 348 11.03 -31.39 -2.16
CA ASP A 348 11.20 -31.85 -0.77
C ASP A 348 9.99 -31.43 0.08
N ALA A 349 9.61 -30.16 0.04
CA ALA A 349 8.45 -29.64 0.76
C ALA A 349 7.16 -30.37 0.37
N ILE A 350 6.95 -30.64 -0.93
CA ILE A 350 5.78 -31.39 -1.44
C ILE A 350 5.72 -32.80 -0.84
N LEU A 351 6.86 -33.49 -0.75
CA LEU A 351 6.91 -34.85 -0.20
C LEU A 351 6.79 -34.83 1.33
N ARG A 352 7.60 -34.01 1.99
CA ARG A 352 7.69 -33.95 3.45
C ARG A 352 6.37 -33.54 4.09
N ASN A 353 5.67 -32.56 3.51
CA ASN A 353 4.37 -32.12 4.05
C ASN A 353 3.25 -33.14 3.83
N PHE A 354 3.27 -33.87 2.71
CA PHE A 354 2.35 -34.98 2.48
C PHE A 354 2.62 -36.15 3.45
N ILE A 355 3.87 -36.60 3.54
CA ILE A 355 4.28 -37.76 4.35
C ILE A 355 3.99 -37.52 5.85
N ASN A 356 4.22 -36.31 6.34
CA ASN A 356 3.95 -35.97 7.73
C ASN A 356 2.51 -35.50 7.96
N ARG A 357 1.69 -35.42 6.91
CA ARG A 357 0.34 -34.82 6.91
C ARG A 357 0.31 -33.43 7.58
N ASN A 358 1.34 -32.62 7.31
CA ASN A 358 1.42 -31.26 7.81
C ASN A 358 0.49 -30.36 6.98
N PRO A 359 -0.46 -29.62 7.60
CA PRO A 359 -1.25 -28.64 6.87
C PRO A 359 -0.34 -27.52 6.33
N VAL A 360 -0.69 -26.98 5.16
CA VAL A 360 0.09 -25.92 4.49
C VAL A 360 -0.81 -24.71 4.23
N GLU A 361 -0.26 -23.50 4.35
CA GLU A 361 -1.03 -22.25 4.19
C GLU A 361 -1.58 -22.04 2.76
N GLN A 362 -0.84 -22.47 1.73
CA GLN A 362 -1.23 -22.29 0.32
C GLN A 362 -1.23 -23.61 -0.47
N PRO A 363 -2.19 -24.52 -0.24
CA PRO A 363 -2.16 -25.85 -0.86
C PRO A 363 -2.18 -25.82 -2.40
N LEU A 364 -2.85 -24.84 -3.01
CA LEU A 364 -2.86 -24.69 -4.48
C LEU A 364 -1.49 -24.35 -5.07
N SER A 365 -0.61 -23.71 -4.30
CA SER A 365 0.78 -23.45 -4.73
C SER A 365 1.58 -24.75 -4.84
N TYR A 366 1.33 -25.73 -3.95
CA TYR A 366 1.91 -27.08 -4.00
C TYR A 366 1.42 -27.87 -5.21
N PHE A 367 0.12 -27.85 -5.46
CA PHE A 367 -0.45 -28.44 -6.67
C PHE A 367 0.13 -27.80 -7.95
N SER A 368 0.21 -26.47 -8.00
CA SER A 368 0.72 -25.75 -9.16
C SER A 368 2.20 -26.05 -9.41
N GLN A 369 3.02 -26.15 -8.36
CA GLN A 369 4.44 -26.49 -8.48
C GLN A 369 4.66 -27.83 -9.20
N VAL A 370 3.86 -28.86 -8.91
CA VAL A 370 3.97 -30.17 -9.59
C VAL A 370 3.85 -30.03 -11.11
N SER A 371 3.03 -29.08 -11.60
CA SER A 371 2.87 -28.82 -13.04
C SER A 371 4.11 -28.23 -13.73
N HIS A 372 5.04 -27.65 -12.95
CA HIS A 372 6.30 -27.07 -13.40
C HIS A 372 7.48 -28.06 -13.29
N GLU A 373 7.30 -29.16 -12.56
CA GLU A 373 8.32 -30.20 -12.38
C GLU A 373 8.48 -31.08 -13.62
N ALA A 374 9.72 -31.54 -13.84
CA ALA A 374 10.01 -32.50 -14.93
C ALA A 374 9.40 -33.89 -14.68
N GLY A 375 9.06 -34.21 -13.42
CA GLY A 375 8.39 -35.45 -13.02
C GLY A 375 7.04 -35.16 -12.39
N TRP A 376 5.97 -35.61 -13.05
CA TRP A 376 4.58 -35.39 -12.64
C TRP A 376 4.09 -36.32 -11.51
N ILE A 377 4.90 -37.31 -11.12
CA ILE A 377 4.57 -38.26 -10.06
C ILE A 377 4.96 -37.64 -8.72
N LEU A 378 4.09 -36.77 -8.22
CA LEU A 378 4.15 -36.17 -6.90
C LEU A 378 2.74 -36.14 -6.29
N PRO A 379 2.61 -36.13 -4.95
CA PRO A 379 1.32 -35.96 -4.29
C PRO A 379 0.61 -34.69 -4.76
N ILE A 380 -0.65 -34.82 -5.17
CA ILE A 380 -1.51 -33.72 -5.62
C ILE A 380 -2.86 -33.73 -4.93
N PHE A 381 -3.41 -34.88 -4.57
CA PHE A 381 -4.76 -35.00 -4.06
C PHE A 381 -4.88 -34.47 -2.63
N TYR A 382 -3.87 -34.67 -1.80
CA TYR A 382 -3.74 -34.08 -0.48
C TYR A 382 -3.87 -32.55 -0.52
N TYR A 383 -3.12 -31.91 -1.43
CA TYR A 383 -3.15 -30.45 -1.57
C TYR A 383 -4.45 -29.93 -2.17
N LEU A 384 -5.04 -30.66 -3.12
CA LEU A 384 -6.37 -30.33 -3.65
C LEU A 384 -7.46 -30.48 -2.58
N HIS A 385 -7.37 -31.51 -1.75
CA HIS A 385 -8.27 -31.74 -0.62
C HIS A 385 -8.18 -30.62 0.42
N LEU A 386 -6.96 -30.24 0.83
CA LEU A 386 -6.74 -29.11 1.75
C LEU A 386 -7.27 -27.78 1.18
N ALA A 387 -7.18 -27.58 -0.14
CA ALA A 387 -7.71 -26.38 -0.80
C ALA A 387 -9.24 -26.40 -1.02
N GLY A 388 -9.92 -27.52 -0.75
CA GLY A 388 -11.32 -27.70 -1.17
C GLY A 388 -11.52 -27.59 -2.69
N GLN A 389 -10.47 -27.86 -3.48
CA GLN A 389 -10.46 -27.65 -4.92
C GLN A 389 -10.95 -28.90 -5.66
N SER A 390 -12.06 -28.77 -6.39
CA SER A 390 -12.61 -29.88 -7.19
C SER A 390 -11.67 -30.35 -8.30
N ARG A 391 -11.77 -31.63 -8.70
CA ARG A 391 -11.04 -32.21 -9.84
C ARG A 391 -11.27 -31.40 -11.12
N LYS A 392 -12.53 -31.01 -11.35
CA LYS A 392 -12.92 -30.20 -12.52
C LYS A 392 -12.21 -28.84 -12.52
N GLY A 393 -12.17 -28.16 -11.37
CA GLY A 393 -11.48 -26.88 -11.26
C GLY A 393 -9.96 -27.01 -11.36
N ALA A 394 -9.38 -28.08 -10.81
CA ALA A 394 -7.95 -28.38 -10.96
C ALA A 394 -7.56 -28.62 -12.43
N VAL A 395 -8.38 -29.36 -13.18
CA VAL A 395 -8.19 -29.55 -14.64
C VAL A 395 -8.28 -28.23 -15.39
N ALA A 396 -9.26 -27.38 -15.06
CA ALA A 396 -9.39 -26.05 -15.68
C ALA A 396 -8.16 -25.17 -15.39
N ALA A 397 -7.64 -25.18 -14.17
CA ALA A 397 -6.43 -24.44 -13.78
C ALA A 397 -5.20 -24.92 -14.58
N LEU A 398 -5.03 -26.24 -14.73
CA LEU A 398 -3.96 -26.82 -15.54
C LEU A 398 -4.07 -26.46 -17.01
N GLN A 399 -5.29 -26.44 -17.57
CA GLN A 399 -5.53 -26.05 -18.97
C GLN A 399 -5.27 -24.56 -19.23
N ALA A 400 -5.60 -23.70 -18.26
CA ALA A 400 -5.37 -22.27 -18.35
C ALA A 400 -3.88 -21.89 -18.19
N SER A 401 -3.08 -22.73 -17.52
CA SER A 401 -1.65 -22.49 -17.30
C SER A 401 -0.86 -22.59 -18.61
N LYS A 402 -0.31 -21.44 -19.05
CA LYS A 402 0.59 -21.34 -20.22
C LYS A 402 2.04 -21.75 -19.92
N ILE A 403 2.40 -21.83 -18.64
CA ILE A 403 3.77 -22.08 -18.18
C ILE A 403 3.99 -23.53 -17.68
N ALA A 404 2.91 -24.30 -17.48
CA ALA A 404 3.00 -25.72 -17.14
C ALA A 404 3.70 -26.53 -18.24
N LYS A 405 4.51 -27.51 -17.85
CA LYS A 405 5.19 -28.39 -18.81
C LYS A 405 4.15 -29.26 -19.54
N PRO A 406 4.11 -29.30 -20.89
CA PRO A 406 3.03 -29.97 -21.62
C PRO A 406 2.81 -31.43 -21.24
N LYS A 407 3.88 -32.23 -21.17
CA LYS A 407 3.81 -33.65 -20.79
C LYS A 407 3.30 -33.85 -19.36
N THR A 408 3.77 -33.04 -18.42
CA THR A 408 3.36 -33.09 -17.01
C THR A 408 1.88 -32.74 -16.89
N ARG A 409 1.44 -31.64 -17.53
CA ARG A 409 0.05 -31.21 -17.58
C ARG A 409 -0.87 -32.32 -18.09
N ASP A 410 -0.52 -32.94 -19.21
CA ASP A 410 -1.37 -33.96 -19.83
C ASP A 410 -1.50 -35.21 -18.95
N GLU A 411 -0.44 -35.62 -18.26
CA GLU A 411 -0.49 -36.76 -17.32
C GLU A 411 -1.27 -36.45 -16.05
N LEU A 412 -1.12 -35.24 -15.48
CA LEU A 412 -1.92 -34.79 -14.34
C LEU A 412 -3.42 -34.73 -14.70
N ILE A 413 -3.75 -34.25 -15.89
CA ILE A 413 -5.14 -34.23 -16.38
C ILE A 413 -5.69 -35.66 -16.54
N LYS A 414 -4.89 -36.63 -17.03
CA LYS A 414 -5.33 -38.03 -17.10
C LYS A 414 -5.58 -38.61 -15.70
N LEU A 415 -4.71 -38.31 -14.74
CA LEU A 415 -4.84 -38.75 -13.35
C LEU A 415 -6.09 -38.16 -12.68
N LEU A 416 -6.30 -36.83 -12.79
CA LEU A 416 -7.47 -36.14 -12.23
C LEU A 416 -8.80 -36.65 -12.81
N ASN A 417 -8.82 -36.98 -14.10
CA ASN A 417 -10.00 -37.54 -14.77
C ASN A 417 -10.19 -39.05 -14.55
N GLY A 418 -9.36 -39.70 -13.73
CA GLY A 418 -9.41 -41.15 -13.50
C GLY A 418 -9.05 -42.00 -14.73
N LYS A 419 -8.50 -41.40 -15.78
CA LYS A 419 -8.01 -42.09 -16.99
C LYS A 419 -6.62 -42.71 -16.78
N ARG A 420 -5.98 -42.41 -15.65
CA ARG A 420 -4.69 -42.96 -15.22
C ARG A 420 -4.72 -43.21 -13.73
N THR A 421 -4.01 -44.25 -13.31
CA THR A 421 -3.74 -44.56 -11.89
C THR A 421 -2.24 -44.71 -11.68
N LEU A 422 -1.78 -44.50 -10.44
CA LEU A 422 -0.38 -44.68 -10.04
C LEU A 422 -0.09 -46.08 -9.49
N TYR A 423 -1.09 -46.99 -9.53
CA TYR A 423 -0.93 -48.38 -9.16
C TYR A 423 0.14 -49.11 -10.01
N SER A 424 1.01 -49.88 -9.35
CA SER A 424 1.92 -50.82 -10.00
C SER A 424 1.58 -52.26 -9.60
N ARG A 425 1.30 -53.12 -10.58
CA ARG A 425 1.13 -54.56 -10.32
C ARG A 425 2.45 -55.13 -9.80
N LEU A 426 2.44 -55.66 -8.58
CA LEU A 426 3.62 -56.26 -7.95
C LEU A 426 3.90 -57.65 -8.53
N GLY A 427 5.19 -57.98 -8.65
CA GLY A 427 5.66 -59.31 -9.06
C GLY A 427 6.64 -59.87 -8.04
N GLY A 428 6.68 -61.20 -7.92
CA GLY A 428 7.63 -61.99 -7.13
C GLY A 428 8.11 -61.32 -5.84
N HIS A 429 9.34 -60.81 -5.88
CA HIS A 429 10.00 -60.19 -4.73
C HIS A 429 9.26 -58.96 -4.16
N ARG A 430 8.74 -58.06 -5.01
CA ARG A 430 7.99 -56.87 -4.54
C ARG A 430 6.68 -57.26 -3.84
N GLY A 431 6.01 -58.29 -4.33
CA GLY A 431 4.78 -58.81 -3.72
C GLY A 431 5.06 -59.46 -2.36
N ALA A 432 6.15 -60.23 -2.25
CA ALA A 432 6.59 -60.80 -0.98
C ALA A 432 6.94 -59.69 0.04
N ALA A 433 7.66 -58.65 -0.38
CA ALA A 433 7.96 -57.50 0.46
C ALA A 433 6.69 -56.77 0.93
N PHE A 434 5.71 -56.54 0.04
CA PHE A 434 4.44 -55.91 0.41
C PHE A 434 3.64 -56.74 1.43
N ASN A 435 3.58 -58.07 1.23
CA ASN A 435 2.96 -58.98 2.18
C ASN A 435 3.68 -58.95 3.54
N HIS A 436 5.01 -58.91 3.53
CA HIS A 436 5.79 -58.82 4.77
C HIS A 436 5.52 -57.51 5.54
N ILE A 437 5.44 -56.37 4.84
CA ILE A 437 5.11 -55.06 5.42
C ILE A 437 3.74 -55.10 6.11
N THR A 438 2.71 -55.58 5.41
CA THR A 438 1.33 -55.58 5.91
C THR A 438 1.09 -56.55 7.08
N HIS A 439 1.86 -57.64 7.17
CA HIS A 439 1.70 -58.66 8.23
C HIS A 439 2.59 -58.40 9.46
N THR A 440 3.86 -58.06 9.28
CA THR A 440 4.83 -57.97 10.38
C THR A 440 4.75 -56.63 11.11
N ARG A 441 4.31 -55.56 10.41
CA ARG A 441 4.12 -54.17 10.90
C ARG A 441 5.32 -53.50 11.59
N ASN A 442 6.41 -54.20 11.84
CA ASN A 442 7.65 -53.68 12.42
C ASN A 442 8.78 -53.80 11.41
N ILE A 443 8.85 -52.83 10.49
CA ILE A 443 9.84 -52.77 9.41
C ILE A 443 10.82 -51.65 9.73
N SER A 444 12.10 -51.99 9.91
CA SER A 444 13.17 -51.01 10.10
C SER A 444 13.86 -50.71 8.77
N ILE A 445 14.01 -49.43 8.45
CA ILE A 445 14.65 -48.92 7.23
C ILE A 445 15.88 -48.13 7.67
N SER A 446 17.08 -48.66 7.42
CA SER A 446 18.35 -48.03 7.77
C SER A 446 19.32 -47.90 6.59
N THR A 447 18.97 -48.44 5.43
CA THR A 447 19.81 -48.43 4.22
C THR A 447 19.01 -48.04 2.98
N GLU A 448 19.67 -47.45 1.99
CA GLU A 448 19.05 -47.09 0.70
C GLU A 448 18.40 -48.30 0.02
N ARG A 449 19.01 -49.48 0.13
CA ARG A 449 18.48 -50.72 -0.45
C ARG A 449 17.14 -51.10 0.18
N GLN A 450 17.04 -51.06 1.51
CA GLN A 450 15.78 -51.33 2.21
C GLN A 450 14.72 -50.29 1.86
N ALA A 451 15.09 -49.01 1.81
CA ALA A 451 14.18 -47.93 1.44
C ALA A 451 13.63 -48.11 0.01
N LYS A 452 14.49 -48.47 -0.96
CA LYS A 452 14.09 -48.81 -2.33
C LYS A 452 13.15 -50.01 -2.38
N GLU A 453 13.43 -51.07 -1.63
CA GLU A 453 12.59 -52.28 -1.58
C GLU A 453 11.19 -51.97 -1.03
N VAL A 454 11.13 -51.25 0.11
CA VAL A 454 9.87 -50.86 0.75
C VAL A 454 9.07 -49.93 -0.16
N CYS A 455 9.65 -48.83 -0.65
CA CYS A 455 8.95 -47.91 -1.53
C CYS A 455 8.47 -48.59 -2.82
N SER A 456 9.27 -49.50 -3.40
CA SER A 456 8.87 -50.27 -4.58
C SER A 456 7.67 -51.19 -4.31
N ALA A 457 7.62 -51.82 -3.13
CA ALA A 457 6.50 -52.64 -2.69
C ALA A 457 5.23 -51.79 -2.48
N LEU A 458 5.35 -50.63 -1.84
CA LEU A 458 4.24 -49.72 -1.55
C LEU A 458 3.51 -49.24 -2.81
N THR A 459 4.14 -49.21 -4.00
CA THR A 459 3.44 -48.84 -5.25
C THR A 459 2.27 -49.78 -5.63
N GLY A 460 2.19 -50.97 -5.01
CA GLY A 460 1.12 -51.93 -5.22
C GLY A 460 -0.01 -51.89 -4.21
N MET A 461 -0.03 -50.92 -3.29
CA MET A 461 -1.12 -50.76 -2.33
C MET A 461 -2.47 -50.48 -3.04
N GLY A 462 -3.56 -50.95 -2.43
CA GLY A 462 -4.94 -50.75 -2.87
C GLY A 462 -5.85 -50.22 -1.78
N GLU A 463 -7.12 -50.00 -2.11
CA GLU A 463 -8.13 -49.47 -1.17
C GLU A 463 -8.36 -50.38 0.04
N THR A 464 -8.15 -51.69 -0.12
CA THR A 464 -8.26 -52.68 0.97
C THR A 464 -7.20 -52.51 2.05
N ASP A 465 -6.11 -51.78 1.77
CA ASP A 465 -4.98 -51.59 2.68
C ASP A 465 -5.14 -50.33 3.56
N ARG A 466 -6.32 -49.69 3.57
CA ARG A 466 -6.58 -48.42 4.28
C ARG A 466 -6.20 -48.44 5.76
N THR A 467 -6.35 -49.59 6.43
CA THR A 467 -5.96 -49.76 7.85
C THR A 467 -4.44 -49.69 8.09
N SER A 468 -3.65 -49.68 7.03
CA SER A 468 -2.19 -49.66 7.05
C SER A 468 -1.62 -48.32 6.54
N PHE A 469 -2.44 -47.32 6.22
CA PHE A 469 -1.96 -46.06 5.67
C PHE A 469 -1.06 -45.29 6.64
N ASP A 470 -1.33 -45.32 7.93
CA ASP A 470 -0.45 -44.71 8.95
C ASP A 470 0.94 -45.37 8.93
N LEU A 471 0.98 -46.70 8.88
CA LEU A 471 2.24 -47.44 8.70
C LEU A 471 2.94 -47.05 7.39
N PHE A 472 2.21 -46.83 6.30
CA PHE A 472 2.81 -46.44 5.02
C PHE A 472 3.42 -45.04 5.07
N HIS A 473 2.79 -44.09 5.77
CA HIS A 473 3.38 -42.78 6.06
C HIS A 473 4.67 -42.91 6.90
N ASP A 474 4.65 -43.71 7.96
CA ASP A 474 5.84 -43.95 8.80
C ASP A 474 7.02 -44.53 8.00
N LEU A 475 6.74 -45.48 7.10
CA LEU A 475 7.74 -46.10 6.23
C LEU A 475 8.26 -45.14 5.16
N LEU A 476 7.40 -44.27 4.63
CA LEU A 476 7.81 -43.20 3.72
C LEU A 476 8.67 -42.16 4.43
N GLY A 477 8.34 -41.79 5.66
CA GLY A 477 9.13 -40.88 6.51
C GLY A 477 10.51 -41.46 6.80
N SER A 478 10.58 -42.73 7.16
CA SER A 478 11.85 -43.44 7.37
C SER A 478 12.68 -43.54 6.08
N SER A 479 12.03 -43.77 4.93
CA SER A 479 12.70 -43.80 3.62
C SER A 479 13.24 -42.43 3.21
N LEU A 480 12.49 -41.35 3.50
CA LEU A 480 12.91 -39.98 3.24
C LEU A 480 14.12 -39.59 4.12
N ALA A 481 14.12 -39.98 5.41
CA ALA A 481 15.25 -39.77 6.30
C ALA A 481 16.53 -40.48 5.82
N VAL A 482 16.41 -41.70 5.27
CA VAL A 482 17.55 -42.39 4.63
C VAL A 482 18.04 -41.66 3.38
N TRP A 483 17.13 -41.11 2.57
CA TRP A 483 17.52 -40.33 1.40
C TRP A 483 18.25 -39.03 1.79
N GLU A 484 17.78 -38.33 2.82
CA GLU A 484 18.43 -37.12 3.36
C GLU A 484 19.83 -37.40 3.92
N ALA A 485 20.03 -38.57 4.51
CA ALA A 485 21.34 -39.00 5.00
C ALA A 485 22.29 -39.49 3.88
N SER A 486 21.77 -39.73 2.68
CA SER A 486 22.57 -40.08 1.49
C SER A 486 23.08 -38.83 0.77
N ASP A 487 24.12 -38.95 -0.07
CA ASP A 487 24.61 -37.87 -0.94
C ASP A 487 23.63 -37.52 -2.11
N GLY A 488 22.33 -37.58 -1.84
CA GLY A 488 21.27 -37.23 -2.79
C GLY A 488 21.04 -38.28 -3.88
N ASP A 489 20.89 -39.55 -3.49
CA ASP A 489 20.58 -40.64 -4.44
C ASP A 489 19.27 -40.35 -5.20
N ARG A 490 19.42 -39.93 -6.47
CA ARG A 490 18.30 -39.59 -7.36
C ARG A 490 17.40 -40.79 -7.66
N ASP A 491 17.94 -42.01 -7.61
CA ASP A 491 17.17 -43.22 -7.85
C ASP A 491 16.22 -43.50 -6.69
N LEU A 492 16.69 -43.39 -5.44
CA LEU A 492 15.86 -43.57 -4.24
C LEU A 492 14.71 -42.56 -4.20
N LEU A 493 14.97 -41.28 -4.47
CA LEU A 493 13.93 -40.25 -4.53
C LEU A 493 12.82 -40.61 -5.52
N GLY A 494 13.16 -41.23 -6.64
CA GLY A 494 12.19 -41.72 -7.62
C GLY A 494 11.27 -42.83 -7.08
N TYR A 495 11.76 -43.70 -6.19
CA TYR A 495 10.94 -44.70 -5.51
C TYR A 495 10.01 -44.06 -4.47
N ILE A 496 10.52 -43.12 -3.67
CA ILE A 496 9.74 -42.39 -2.66
C ILE A 496 8.59 -41.64 -3.33
N ARG A 497 8.86 -40.90 -4.41
CA ARG A 497 7.85 -40.18 -5.19
C ARG A 497 6.71 -41.10 -5.63
N ARG A 498 7.02 -42.25 -6.24
CA ARG A 498 6.00 -43.20 -6.71
C ARG A 498 5.14 -43.76 -5.59
N ALA A 499 5.76 -44.13 -4.47
CA ALA A 499 5.06 -44.69 -3.33
C ALA A 499 4.16 -43.65 -2.65
N ALA A 500 4.69 -42.43 -2.41
CA ALA A 500 3.95 -41.33 -1.81
C ALA A 500 2.76 -40.90 -2.68
N SER A 501 2.94 -40.74 -4.00
CA SER A 501 1.84 -40.37 -4.88
C SER A 501 0.78 -41.46 -5.02
N ARG A 502 1.16 -42.74 -4.90
CA ARG A 502 0.18 -43.84 -4.86
C ARG A 502 -0.65 -43.82 -3.57
N LEU A 503 -0.01 -43.56 -2.43
CA LEU A 503 -0.71 -43.40 -1.15
C LEU A 503 -1.65 -42.20 -1.19
N ASP A 504 -1.18 -41.08 -1.72
CA ASP A 504 -1.96 -39.86 -1.95
C ASP A 504 -3.21 -40.09 -2.80
N GLU A 505 -3.06 -40.81 -3.92
CA GLU A 505 -4.16 -41.18 -4.81
C GLU A 505 -5.26 -41.98 -4.09
N LEU A 506 -4.89 -42.89 -3.18
CA LEU A 506 -5.84 -43.73 -2.45
C LEU A 506 -6.47 -43.02 -1.26
N GLU A 507 -5.67 -42.27 -0.51
CA GLU A 507 -6.11 -41.63 0.74
C GLU A 507 -6.96 -40.38 0.47
N TYR A 508 -6.53 -39.55 -0.48
CA TYR A 508 -7.17 -38.25 -0.76
C TYR A 508 -7.87 -38.21 -2.10
N GLY A 509 -7.56 -39.11 -3.05
CA GLY A 509 -8.17 -39.05 -4.38
C GLY A 509 -9.70 -39.11 -4.37
N ALA A 510 -10.28 -39.94 -3.53
CA ALA A 510 -11.74 -40.03 -3.38
C ALA A 510 -12.37 -38.83 -2.63
N LEU A 511 -11.56 -38.05 -1.90
CA LEU A 511 -12.01 -36.88 -1.14
C LEU A 511 -12.00 -35.59 -1.97
N VAL A 512 -11.51 -35.65 -3.21
CA VAL A 512 -11.49 -34.54 -4.16
C VAL A 512 -12.55 -34.83 -5.23
N GLU A 513 -13.70 -34.17 -5.13
CA GLU A 513 -14.85 -34.34 -6.04
C GLU A 513 -14.66 -33.66 -7.41
#